data_AF-A0A509LI23-F1
#
_entry.id   AF-A0A509LI23-F1
#
_cell.length_a   1.000
_cell.length_b   1.000
_cell.length_c   1.000
_cell.angle_alpha   90.00
_cell.angle_beta   90.00
_cell.angle_gamma   90.00
#
_symmetry.space_group_name_H-M   'P 1'
#
loop_
_entity.id
_entity.type
_entity.pdbx_description
1 polymer ?
#
loop_
_entity_poly.entity_id
_entity_poly.type
_entity_poly.pdbx_seq_one_letter_code
_entity_poly.pdbx_strand_id
1 'polypeptide(L)'
;MKQYVLNKTNAPSKAIRLKCSDCIYDSSIKGEGGELTQITNCNDTSCSLWEHRPLTSDVKNLMKEEKMSLMTSEELAVYKEKARIAGERMDSMRKSGSI
;
A
#
# COMPACT_ATOMS: atom_id res chain seq x y z
N MET A 1 7.40 -13.94 -18.14
CA MET A 1 6.41 -13.48 -17.17
C MET A 1 7.07 -13.46 -15.80
N LYS A 2 7.40 -12.28 -15.25
CA LYS A 2 7.97 -12.18 -13.90
C LYS A 2 6.82 -12.29 -12.91
N GLN A 3 6.82 -13.34 -12.09
CA GLN A 3 5.85 -13.53 -11.02
C GLN A 3 6.10 -12.45 -9.96
N TYR A 4 5.09 -11.62 -9.68
CA TYR A 4 5.16 -10.67 -8.57
C TYR A 4 4.96 -11.45 -7.27
N VAL A 5 6.05 -11.64 -6.52
CA VAL A 5 6.03 -12.32 -5.23
C VAL A 5 5.30 -11.41 -4.22
N LEU A 6 4.14 -11.90 -3.78
CA LEU A 6 3.22 -11.24 -2.85
C LEU A 6 3.81 -11.18 -1.43
N ASN A 7 4.57 -10.13 -1.09
CA ASN A 7 4.92 -9.85 0.30
C ASN A 7 3.77 -9.09 1.00
N LYS A 8 2.94 -9.83 1.74
CA LYS A 8 1.91 -9.31 2.65
C LYS A 8 2.56 -8.53 3.81
N THR A 9 2.60 -7.21 3.73
CA THR A 9 2.52 -6.31 4.91
C THR A 9 2.29 -4.86 4.46
N ASN A 10 1.10 -4.34 4.75
CA ASN A 10 0.67 -2.98 4.42
C ASN A 10 1.24 -1.96 5.43
N ALA A 11 2.51 -1.62 5.26
CA ALA A 11 3.23 -0.44 5.75
C ALA A 11 4.72 -0.77 5.52
N PRO A 12 5.59 0.18 5.12
CA PRO A 12 7.01 -0.07 5.31
C PRO A 12 7.17 -0.37 6.80
N SER A 13 7.79 -1.50 7.13
CA SER A 13 8.26 -1.66 8.50
C SER A 13 9.08 -0.41 8.82
N LYS A 14 8.99 0.09 10.06
CA LYS A 14 9.73 1.29 10.48
C LYS A 14 11.21 1.19 10.05
N ALA A 15 11.77 -0.01 10.07
CA ALA A 15 13.12 -0.32 9.59
C ALA A 15 13.35 -0.07 8.09
N ILE A 16 12.44 -0.47 7.20
CA ILE A 16 12.57 -0.23 5.75
C ILE A 16 12.51 1.26 5.46
N ARG A 17 11.56 1.97 6.08
CA ARG A 17 11.46 3.42 5.92
C ARG A 17 12.76 4.08 6.32
N LEU A 18 13.23 3.84 7.56
CA LEU A 18 14.50 4.39 8.06
C LEU A 18 15.67 4.11 7.11
N LYS A 19 15.80 2.88 6.61
CA LYS A 19 16.86 2.52 5.66
C LYS A 19 16.76 3.28 4.33
N CYS A 20 15.57 3.44 3.79
CA CYS A 20 15.40 4.23 2.57
C CYS A 20 15.61 5.72 2.84
N SER A 21 15.23 6.24 4.01
CA SER A 21 15.50 7.61 4.41
C SER A 21 17.01 7.89 4.47
N ASP A 22 17.77 6.98 5.08
CA ASP A 22 19.24 7.11 5.16
C ASP A 22 19.92 7.06 3.78
N CYS A 23 19.27 6.45 2.78
CA CYS A 23 19.86 6.17 1.48
C CYS A 23 19.55 7.24 0.42
N ILE A 24 18.28 7.62 0.29
CA ILE A 24 17.79 8.43 -0.83
C ILE A 24 17.00 9.66 -0.41
N TYR A 25 16.68 9.83 0.88
CA TYR A 25 15.81 10.92 1.29
C TYR A 25 16.55 12.25 1.30
N ASP A 26 16.11 13.14 0.42
CA ASP A 26 16.48 14.54 0.41
C ASP A 26 15.43 15.37 1.15
N SER A 27 15.80 15.80 2.35
CA SER A 27 14.98 16.67 3.22
C SER A 27 14.78 18.09 2.69
N SER A 28 15.53 18.51 1.66
CA SER A 28 15.37 19.82 1.03
C SER A 28 14.14 19.86 0.10
N ILE A 29 13.68 18.71 -0.38
CA ILE A 29 12.48 18.58 -1.19
C ILE A 29 11.24 18.57 -0.28
N LYS A 30 10.45 19.65 -0.34
CA LYS A 30 9.20 19.81 0.42
C LYS A 30 7.98 19.63 -0.47
N GLY A 31 6.84 19.29 0.13
CA GLY A 31 5.57 19.13 -0.59
C GLY A 31 5.42 17.75 -1.26
N GLU A 32 4.96 17.72 -2.51
CA GLU A 32 4.64 16.50 -3.26
C GLU A 32 5.85 15.55 -3.47
N GLY A 33 7.07 16.08 -3.36
CA GLY A 33 8.32 15.31 -3.43
C GLY A 33 8.85 14.82 -2.08
N GLY A 34 8.01 14.71 -1.05
CA GLY A 34 8.42 14.28 0.29
C GLY A 34 8.96 12.84 0.34
N GLU A 35 9.43 12.44 1.54
CA GLU A 35 10.12 11.17 1.80
C GLU A 35 9.43 9.94 1.17
N LEU A 36 8.11 9.79 1.34
CA LEU A 36 7.39 8.65 0.79
C LEU A 36 7.42 8.62 -0.75
N THR A 37 7.29 9.77 -1.40
CA THR A 37 7.36 9.90 -2.86
C THR A 37 8.74 9.50 -3.36
N GLN A 38 9.80 9.97 -2.71
CA GLN A 38 11.17 9.62 -3.08
C GLN A 38 11.44 8.12 -2.92
N ILE A 39 10.98 7.53 -1.81
CA ILE A 39 11.10 6.08 -1.57
C ILE A 39 10.36 5.27 -2.64
N THR A 40 9.15 5.71 -3.00
CA THR A 40 8.31 4.99 -3.96
C THR A 40 8.79 5.12 -5.40
N ASN A 41 9.42 6.26 -5.73
CA ASN A 41 9.97 6.53 -7.07
C ASN A 41 11.40 6.02 -7.25
N CYS A 42 12.02 5.45 -6.22
CA CYS A 42 13.34 4.85 -6.37
C CYS A 42 13.23 3.63 -7.28
N ASN A 43 13.98 3.63 -8.39
CA ASN A 43 13.93 2.61 -9.45
C ASN A 43 15.09 1.60 -9.41
N ASP A 44 15.88 1.60 -8.34
CA ASP A 44 16.97 0.65 -8.16
C ASP A 44 16.46 -0.76 -7.84
N THR A 45 16.22 -1.54 -8.90
CA THR A 45 15.78 -2.95 -8.83
C THR A 45 16.83 -3.90 -8.24
N SER A 46 18.08 -3.47 -8.07
CA SER A 46 19.13 -4.26 -7.41
C SER A 46 19.13 -4.12 -5.89
N CYS A 47 18.35 -3.18 -5.35
CA CYS A 47 18.23 -2.95 -3.92
C CYS A 47 17.62 -4.16 -3.20
N SER A 48 18.26 -4.60 -2.12
CA SER A 48 17.76 -5.70 -1.27
C SER A 48 16.41 -5.42 -0.62
N LEU A 49 16.01 -4.15 -0.54
CA LEU A 49 14.71 -3.72 -0.01
C LEU A 49 13.66 -3.54 -1.10
N TRP A 50 13.98 -3.73 -2.39
CA TRP A 50 13.10 -3.48 -3.53
C TRP A 50 11.72 -4.11 -3.36
N GLU A 51 11.67 -5.38 -2.99
CA GLU A 51 10.43 -6.16 -2.80
C GLU A 51 9.64 -5.77 -1.55
N HIS A 52 10.21 -4.93 -0.69
CA HIS A 52 9.63 -4.53 0.59
C HIS A 52 9.27 -3.03 0.63
N ARG A 53 9.50 -2.30 -0.46
CA ARG A 53 9.20 -0.87 -0.55
C ARG A 53 7.69 -0.60 -0.53
N PRO A 54 7.26 0.58 -0.05
CA PRO A 54 5.85 0.97 -0.12
C PRO A 54 5.38 1.03 -1.57
N LEU A 55 4.30 0.31 -1.86
CA LEU A 55 3.59 0.43 -3.13
C LEU A 55 2.79 1.75 -3.15
N THR A 56 2.76 2.45 -4.29
CA THR A 56 1.85 3.60 -4.48
C THR A 56 0.40 3.18 -4.27
N SER A 57 -0.48 4.15 -4.00
CA SER A 57 -1.94 3.92 -4.06
C SER A 57 -2.36 3.26 -5.37
N ASP A 58 -1.76 3.68 -6.48
CA ASP A 58 -2.12 3.21 -7.82
C ASP A 58 -1.74 1.75 -8.01
N VAL A 59 -0.53 1.36 -7.60
CA VAL A 59 -0.11 -0.05 -7.63
C VAL A 59 -0.98 -0.90 -6.70
N LYS A 60 -1.36 -0.38 -5.53
CA LYS A 60 -2.30 -1.09 -4.64
C LYS A 60 -3.67 -1.27 -5.25
N ASN A 61 -4.18 -0.26 -5.96
CA ASN A 61 -5.46 -0.33 -6.66
C ASN A 61 -5.41 -1.34 -7.79
N LEU A 62 -4.37 -1.31 -8.62
CA LEU A 62 -4.14 -2.30 -9.68
C LEU A 62 -4.09 -3.72 -9.13
N MET A 63 -3.34 -3.96 -8.04
CA MET A 63 -3.28 -5.27 -7.40
C MET A 63 -4.62 -5.70 -6.81
N LYS A 64 -5.39 -4.76 -6.27
CA LYS A 64 -6.74 -5.04 -5.74
C LYS A 64 -7.69 -5.41 -6.89
N GLU A 65 -7.62 -4.71 -8.02
CA GLU A 65 -8.40 -5.00 -9.22
C GLU A 65 -8.05 -6.37 -9.79
N GLU A 66 -6.76 -6.69 -9.94
CA GLU A 66 -6.28 -8.00 -10.37
C GLU A 66 -6.74 -9.10 -9.39
N LYS A 67 -6.67 -8.85 -8.08
CA LYS A 67 -7.18 -9.81 -7.11
C LYS A 67 -8.70 -10.02 -7.24
N MET A 68 -9.47 -8.95 -7.48
CA MET A 68 -10.93 -9.05 -7.66
C MET A 68 -11.31 -9.73 -8.97
N SER A 69 -10.50 -9.60 -10.03
CA SER A 69 -10.74 -10.29 -11.30
C SER A 69 -10.45 -11.78 -11.24
N LEU A 70 -9.54 -12.20 -10.35
CA LEU A 70 -9.22 -13.60 -10.09
C LEU A 70 -10.15 -14.28 -9.07
N MET A 71 -10.99 -13.54 -8.36
CA MET A 71 -11.97 -14.10 -7.42
C MET A 71 -13.15 -14.72 -8.18
N THR A 72 -13.72 -15.79 -7.63
CA THR A 72 -15.01 -16.29 -8.09
C THR A 72 -16.14 -15.32 -7.75
N SER A 73 -17.30 -15.47 -8.39
CA SER A 73 -18.48 -14.64 -8.10
C SER A 73 -18.91 -14.70 -6.63
N GLU A 74 -18.82 -15.88 -6.02
CA GLU A 74 -19.14 -16.13 -4.61
C GLU A 74 -18.13 -15.45 -3.67
N GLU A 75 -16.83 -15.59 -3.95
CA GLU A 75 -15.77 -14.94 -3.18
C GLU A 75 -15.87 -13.41 -3.27
N LEU A 76 -16.18 -12.89 -4.47
CA LEU A 76 -16.36 -11.48 -4.70
C LEU A 76 -17.57 -10.91 -3.95
N ALA A 77 -18.68 -11.67 -3.87
CA ALA A 77 -19.85 -11.28 -3.09
C ALA A 77 -19.51 -11.18 -1.60
N VAL A 78 -18.81 -12.18 -1.05
CA VAL A 78 -18.33 -12.16 0.34
C VAL A 78 -17.37 -10.99 0.58
N TYR A 79 -16.47 -10.71 -0.36
CA TYR A 79 -15.54 -9.58 -0.27
C TYR A 79 -16.27 -8.24 -0.21
N LYS A 80 -17.24 -8.01 -1.12
CA LYS A 80 -18.04 -6.79 -1.16
C LYS A 80 -18.87 -6.60 0.10
N GLU A 81 -19.48 -7.67 0.61
CA GLU A 81 -20.28 -7.62 1.83
C GLU A 81 -19.43 -7.27 3.07
N LYS A 82 -18.25 -7.88 3.19
CA LYS A 82 -17.29 -7.50 4.25
C LYS A 82 -16.87 -6.03 4.15
N ALA A 83 -16.63 -5.53 2.94
CA ALA A 83 -16.28 -4.13 2.72
C ALA A 83 -17.42 -3.18 3.11
N ARG A 84 -18.68 -3.54 2.82
CA ARG A 84 -19.87 -2.79 3.24
C ARG A 84 -19.97 -2.70 4.77
N ILE A 85 -19.89 -3.84 5.46
CA ILE A 85 -19.94 -3.90 6.93
C ILE A 85 -18.82 -3.07 7.56
N ALA A 86 -17.60 -3.15 7.01
CA ALA A 86 -16.48 -2.34 7.47
C ALA A 86 -16.74 -0.83 7.29
N GLY A 87 -17.32 -0.42 6.16
CA GLY A 87 -17.71 0.96 5.91
C GLY A 87 -18.72 1.47 6.93
N GLU A 88 -19.77 0.68 7.21
CA GLU A 88 -20.80 1.03 8.21
C GLU A 88 -20.22 1.18 9.62
N ARG A 89 -19.25 0.32 9.99
CA ARG A 89 -18.53 0.44 11.27
C ARG A 89 -17.75 1.75 11.34
N MET A 90 -17.03 2.11 10.29
CA MET A 90 -16.26 3.36 10.24
C MET A 90 -17.18 4.59 10.31
N ASP A 91 -18.30 4.57 9.59
CA ASP A 91 -19.29 5.65 9.64
C ASP A 91 -19.92 5.78 11.02
N SER A 92 -20.19 4.65 11.69
CA SER A 92 -20.68 4.64 13.07
C SER A 92 -19.66 5.25 14.03
N MET A 93 -18.37 4.88 13.92
CA MET A 93 -17.29 5.43 14.74
C MET A 93 -17.10 6.94 14.51
N ARG A 94 -17.24 7.40 13.27
CA ARG A 94 -17.19 8.83 12.93
C ARG A 94 -18.36 9.60 13.55
N LYS A 95 -19.57 9.05 13.51
CA LYS A 95 -20.76 9.65 14.14
C LYS A 95 -20.67 9.69 15.66
N SER A 96 -20.01 8.71 16.29
CA SER A 96 -19.80 8.69 17.74
C SER A 96 -18.61 9.54 18.21
N GLY A 97 -17.91 10.24 17.31
CA GLY A 97 -16.73 11.05 17.64
C GLY A 97 -15.56 10.21 18.17
N SER A 98 -15.54 8.91 17.88
CA SER A 98 -14.48 7.99 18.30
C SER A 98 -13.29 7.98 17.33
N ILE A 99 -13.41 8.71 16.21
CA ILE A 99 -12.40 9.05 15.20
C ILE A 99 -12.64 10.50 14.77
#